data_AF-A0A2D8LLB0-F1
#
_entry.id   AF-A0A2D8LLB0-F1
#
_cell.length_a   1.000
_cell.length_b   1.000
_cell.length_c   1.000
_cell.angle_alpha   90.00
_cell.angle_beta   90.00
_cell.angle_gamma   90.00
#
_symmetry.space_group_name_H-M   'P 1'
#
loop_
_entity.id
_entity.type
_entity.pdbx_description
1 polymer ?
#
loop_
_entity_poly.entity_id
_entity_poly.type
_entity_poly.pdbx_seq_one_letter_code
_entity_poly.pdbx_strand_id
1 'polypeptide(L)'
;MNQTYKIDFKSIKKHLISPLIKILVIDLVVVTILAFSYKVDYETIAVLIVGLIGCSGVFFIIPLIFLYYNYMRCNNNCELHFVYNGTEPLQLKYLSPDKTYTFHEDQISKIKSNLSYTEYENRMSWFFWDYLYSYNELILVNGSNIIISSLLCDRLFIHLKENKVEKIKRILPKIRNCR
;
A
#
# COMPACT_ATOMS: atom_id res chain seq x y z
N MET A 1 -17.02 20.67 -0.46
CA MET A 1 -17.18 19.20 -0.27
C MET A 1 -16.11 18.77 0.71
N ASN A 2 -16.32 17.76 1.55
CA ASN A 2 -15.29 17.23 2.45
C ASN A 2 -15.04 15.77 2.12
N GLN A 3 -13.78 15.35 2.03
CA GLN A 3 -13.40 13.95 1.86
C GLN A 3 -12.57 13.48 3.05
N THR A 4 -12.95 12.33 3.61
CA THR A 4 -12.25 11.71 4.73
C THR A 4 -11.72 10.36 4.30
N TYR A 5 -10.43 10.16 4.54
CA TYR A 5 -9.72 8.91 4.32
C TYR A 5 -9.35 8.30 5.66
N LYS A 6 -9.68 7.03 5.84
CA LYS A 6 -9.31 6.22 7.00
C LYS A 6 -9.10 4.79 6.55
N ILE A 7 -8.34 4.03 7.31
CA ILE A 7 -8.21 2.60 7.05
C ILE A 7 -9.55 1.93 7.40
N ASP A 8 -10.28 1.50 6.37
CA ASP A 8 -11.56 0.84 6.49
C ASP A 8 -11.53 -0.56 5.85
N PHE A 9 -12.63 -1.30 5.97
CA PHE A 9 -12.75 -2.63 5.38
C PHE A 9 -12.50 -2.64 3.86
N LYS A 10 -12.84 -1.55 3.16
CA LYS A 10 -12.60 -1.43 1.72
C LYS A 10 -11.10 -1.36 1.43
N SER A 11 -10.34 -0.59 2.20
CA SER A 11 -8.88 -0.53 2.10
C SER A 11 -8.23 -1.88 2.43
N ILE A 12 -8.68 -2.55 3.50
CA ILE A 12 -8.22 -3.90 3.87
C ILE A 12 -8.51 -4.88 2.74
N LYS A 13 -9.71 -4.85 2.18
CA LYS A 13 -10.10 -5.72 1.07
C LYS A 13 -9.22 -5.48 -0.16
N LYS A 14 -8.92 -4.22 -0.49
CA LYS A 14 -8.11 -3.86 -1.64
C LYS A 14 -6.65 -4.28 -1.48
N HIS A 15 -6.04 -4.00 -0.34
CA HIS A 15 -4.60 -4.11 -0.15
C HIS A 15 -4.15 -5.45 0.47
N LEU A 16 -5.04 -6.19 1.13
CA LEU A 16 -4.72 -7.49 1.74
C LEU A 16 -5.54 -8.63 1.15
N ILE A 17 -6.88 -8.55 1.22
CA ILE A 17 -7.75 -9.69 0.86
C ILE A 17 -7.68 -9.98 -0.65
N SER A 18 -7.78 -8.95 -1.49
CA SER A 18 -7.76 -9.15 -2.95
C SER A 18 -6.44 -9.75 -3.45
N PRO A 19 -5.26 -9.30 -3.00
CA PRO A 19 -3.99 -9.96 -3.32
C PRO A 19 -3.92 -11.41 -2.85
N LEU A 20 -4.35 -11.70 -1.61
CA LEU A 20 -4.36 -13.08 -1.09
C LEU A 20 -5.23 -14.00 -1.95
N ILE A 21 -6.43 -13.55 -2.32
CA ILE A 21 -7.31 -14.31 -3.22
C ILE A 21 -6.64 -14.52 -4.58
N LYS A 22 -6.00 -13.50 -5.15
CA LYS A 22 -5.29 -13.63 -6.44
C LYS A 22 -4.16 -14.66 -6.37
N ILE A 23 -3.38 -14.67 -5.28
CA ILE A 23 -2.32 -15.67 -5.05
C ILE A 23 -2.93 -17.07 -5.03
N LEU A 24 -3.97 -17.30 -4.22
CA LEU A 24 -4.62 -18.60 -4.10
C LEU A 24 -5.24 -19.09 -5.42
N VAL A 25 -5.85 -18.18 -6.20
CA VAL A 25 -6.40 -18.51 -7.52
C VAL A 25 -5.29 -18.91 -8.49
N ILE A 26 -4.16 -18.20 -8.50
CA ILE A 26 -3.01 -18.55 -9.34
C ILE A 26 -2.48 -19.94 -8.95
N ASP A 27 -2.28 -20.19 -7.65
CA ASP A 27 -1.81 -21.49 -7.16
C ASP A 27 -2.77 -22.61 -7.59
N LEU A 28 -4.08 -22.41 -7.45
CA LEU A 28 -5.09 -23.38 -7.88
C LEU A 28 -5.05 -23.65 -9.39
N VAL A 29 -4.90 -22.60 -10.21
CA VAL A 29 -4.80 -22.74 -11.67
C VAL A 29 -3.55 -23.52 -12.05
N VAL A 30 -2.40 -23.23 -11.44
CA VAL A 30 -1.14 -23.94 -11.69
C VAL A 30 -1.28 -25.42 -11.32
N VAL A 31 -1.81 -25.73 -10.13
CA VAL A 31 -2.08 -27.12 -9.71
C VAL A 31 -2.97 -27.82 -10.72
N THR A 32 -4.06 -27.18 -11.16
CA THR A 32 -5.02 -27.78 -12.09
C THR A 32 -4.39 -28.10 -13.44
N ILE A 33 -3.57 -27.18 -13.98
CA ILE A 33 -2.85 -27.38 -15.25
C ILE A 33 -1.85 -28.53 -15.13
N LEU A 34 -1.06 -28.58 -14.05
CA LEU A 34 -0.10 -29.65 -13.81
C LEU A 34 -0.80 -31.00 -13.63
N ALA A 35 -1.91 -31.01 -12.87
CA ALA A 35 -2.71 -32.20 -12.63
C ALA A 35 -3.21 -32.83 -13.93
N PHE A 36 -3.76 -31.99 -14.81
CA PHE A 36 -4.28 -32.43 -16.10
C PHE A 36 -3.19 -32.85 -17.09
N SER A 37 -2.08 -32.10 -17.14
CA SER A 37 -1.00 -32.33 -18.13
C SER A 37 -0.21 -33.61 -17.86
N TYR A 38 0.00 -33.96 -16.58
CA TYR A 38 0.86 -35.07 -16.19
C TYR A 38 0.09 -36.30 -15.69
N LYS A 39 -1.26 -36.27 -15.68
CA LYS A 39 -2.11 -37.36 -15.17
C LYS A 39 -1.65 -37.86 -13.79
N VAL A 40 -1.30 -36.93 -12.91
CA VAL A 40 -0.79 -37.22 -11.57
C VAL A 40 -1.89 -37.77 -10.67
N ASP A 41 -1.47 -38.62 -9.73
CA ASP A 41 -2.33 -39.19 -8.70
C ASP A 41 -2.66 -38.17 -7.58
N TYR A 42 -3.58 -38.57 -6.69
CA TYR A 42 -4.06 -37.72 -5.61
C TYR A 42 -2.94 -37.33 -4.62
N GLU A 43 -2.03 -38.26 -4.32
CA GLU A 43 -0.91 -38.00 -3.41
C GLU A 43 0.03 -36.95 -3.98
N THR A 44 0.38 -37.03 -5.27
CA THR A 44 1.21 -36.03 -5.92
C THR A 44 0.50 -34.67 -5.99
N ILE A 45 -0.82 -34.63 -6.23
CA ILE A 45 -1.59 -33.38 -6.19
C ILE A 45 -1.51 -32.71 -4.81
N ALA A 46 -1.65 -33.48 -3.72
CA ALA A 46 -1.54 -32.94 -2.38
C ALA A 46 -0.15 -32.33 -2.11
N VAL A 47 0.92 -33.03 -2.53
CA VAL A 47 2.29 -32.52 -2.42
C VAL A 47 2.49 -31.24 -3.24
N LEU A 48 1.94 -31.18 -4.46
CA LEU A 48 2.01 -29.98 -5.32
C LEU A 48 1.30 -28.78 -4.68
N ILE A 49 0.11 -28.99 -4.10
CA ILE A 49 -0.62 -27.93 -3.39
C ILE A 49 0.20 -27.40 -2.21
N VAL A 50 0.71 -28.30 -1.36
CA VAL A 50 1.52 -27.89 -0.19
C VAL A 50 2.80 -27.19 -0.62
N GLY A 51 3.49 -27.69 -1.65
CA GLY A 51 4.70 -27.09 -2.19
C GLY A 51 4.46 -25.70 -2.77
N LEU A 52 3.39 -25.52 -3.56
CA LEU A 52 3.03 -24.23 -4.14
C LEU A 52 2.58 -23.24 -3.09
N ILE A 53 1.74 -23.64 -2.13
CA ILE A 53 1.34 -22.79 -1.00
C ILE A 53 2.56 -22.40 -0.15
N GLY A 54 3.51 -23.31 0.04
CA GLY A 54 4.77 -23.02 0.73
C GLY A 54 5.60 -21.97 -0.03
N CYS A 55 5.73 -22.14 -1.33
CA CYS A 55 6.45 -21.20 -2.21
C CYS A 55 5.75 -19.83 -2.25
N SER A 56 4.45 -19.79 -2.50
CA SER A 56 3.65 -18.57 -2.52
C SER A 56 3.61 -17.90 -1.15
N GLY A 57 3.60 -18.71 -0.09
CA GLY A 57 3.81 -18.34 1.30
C GLY A 57 5.07 -17.48 1.50
N VAL A 58 6.23 -18.05 1.20
CA VAL A 58 7.54 -17.41 1.41
C VAL A 58 7.73 -16.19 0.53
N PHE A 59 7.41 -16.30 -0.76
CA PHE A 59 7.74 -15.24 -1.71
C PHE A 59 6.67 -14.16 -1.81
N PHE A 60 5.40 -14.45 -1.51
CA PHE A 60 4.32 -13.49 -1.74
C PHE A 60 3.50 -13.16 -0.50
N ILE A 61 3.03 -14.16 0.23
CA ILE A 61 2.11 -13.95 1.36
C ILE A 61 2.86 -13.31 2.55
N ILE A 62 4.04 -13.81 2.91
CA ILE A 62 4.83 -13.28 4.03
C ILE A 62 5.22 -11.81 3.80
N PRO A 63 5.82 -11.41 2.65
CA PRO A 63 6.12 -10.00 2.38
C PRO A 63 4.89 -9.11 2.39
N LEU A 64 3.76 -9.59 1.83
CA LEU A 64 2.49 -8.88 1.83
C LEU A 64 1.99 -8.59 3.25
N ILE A 65 1.95 -9.61 4.11
CA ILE A 65 1.52 -9.47 5.51
C ILE A 65 2.46 -8.53 6.27
N PHE A 66 3.77 -8.65 6.06
CA PHE A 66 4.76 -7.80 6.71
C PHE A 66 4.58 -6.32 6.35
N LEU A 67 4.39 -6.01 5.06
CA LEU A 67 4.12 -4.65 4.59
C LEU A 67 2.78 -4.12 5.10
N TYR A 68 1.73 -4.92 5.02
CA TYR A 68 0.42 -4.58 5.56
C TYR A 68 0.52 -4.21 7.03
N TYR A 69 1.17 -5.04 7.84
CA TYR A 69 1.36 -4.78 9.26
C TYR A 69 2.21 -3.53 9.51
N ASN A 70 3.27 -3.31 8.73
CA ASN A 70 4.10 -2.12 8.86
C ASN A 70 3.30 -0.82 8.62
N TYR A 71 2.42 -0.82 7.62
CA TYR A 71 1.60 0.35 7.27
C TYR A 71 0.46 0.54 8.27
N MET A 72 -0.21 -0.54 8.65
CA MET A 72 -1.17 -0.54 9.74
C MET A 72 -0.54 0.05 10.99
N ARG A 73 0.65 -0.41 11.41
CA ARG A 73 1.29 0.10 12.63
C ARG A 73 1.51 1.62 12.61
N CYS A 74 1.85 2.21 11.46
CA CYS A 74 2.09 3.65 11.36
C CYS A 74 0.81 4.49 11.19
N ASN A 75 -0.22 3.97 10.53
CA ASN A 75 -1.44 4.74 10.21
C ASN A 75 -2.72 4.18 10.85
N ASN A 76 -2.63 3.22 11.77
CA ASN A 76 -3.79 2.70 12.49
C ASN A 76 -4.46 3.84 13.26
N ASN A 77 -5.79 3.89 13.18
CA ASN A 77 -6.60 4.95 13.78
C ASN A 77 -6.20 6.37 13.36
N CYS A 78 -5.53 6.53 12.21
CA CYS A 78 -5.28 7.83 11.63
C CYS A 78 -6.38 8.17 10.63
N GLU A 79 -6.73 9.45 10.56
CA GLU A 79 -7.69 9.98 9.61
C GLU A 79 -7.06 11.16 8.85
N LEU A 80 -7.33 11.23 7.56
CA LEU A 80 -6.90 12.30 6.69
C LEU A 80 -8.14 12.96 6.09
N HIS A 81 -8.35 14.22 6.43
CA HIS A 81 -9.47 15.01 5.93
C HIS A 81 -8.96 16.07 4.96
N PHE A 82 -9.66 16.17 3.84
CA PHE A 82 -9.53 17.25 2.88
C PHE A 82 -10.80 18.09 2.92
N VAL A 83 -10.65 19.36 3.26
CA VAL A 83 -11.72 20.36 3.24
C VAL A 83 -11.55 21.20 1.99
N TYR A 84 -12.55 21.20 1.11
CA TYR A 84 -12.45 21.86 -0.20
C TYR A 84 -13.25 23.16 -0.23
N ASN A 85 -12.69 24.17 -0.89
CA ASN A 85 -13.41 25.34 -1.36
C ASN A 85 -13.50 25.28 -2.90
N GLY A 86 -14.65 24.85 -3.41
CA GLY A 86 -14.78 24.48 -4.82
C GLY A 86 -14.03 23.19 -5.14
N THR A 87 -13.09 23.25 -6.10
CA THR A 87 -12.29 22.11 -6.57
C THR A 87 -10.93 21.97 -5.90
N GLU A 88 -10.42 23.00 -5.22
CA GLU A 88 -9.12 22.96 -4.56
C GLU A 88 -9.27 22.66 -3.05
N PRO A 89 -8.39 21.83 -2.46
CA PRO A 89 -8.40 21.61 -1.03
C PRO A 89 -7.91 22.87 -0.33
N LEU A 90 -8.83 23.50 0.39
CA LEU A 90 -8.56 24.66 1.22
C LEU A 90 -7.67 24.26 2.39
N GLN A 91 -7.95 23.13 3.04
CA GLN A 91 -7.28 22.74 4.28
C GLN A 91 -7.16 21.22 4.37
N LEU A 92 -6.01 20.76 4.85
CA LEU A 92 -5.72 19.37 5.16
C LEU A 92 -5.67 19.20 6.67
N LYS A 93 -6.33 18.16 7.16
CA LYS A 93 -6.27 17.78 8.58
C LYS A 93 -5.85 16.33 8.69
N TYR A 94 -4.72 16.09 9.35
CA TYR A 94 -4.26 14.75 9.70
C TYR A 94 -4.48 14.53 11.19
N LEU A 95 -5.34 13.57 11.51
CA LEU A 95 -5.59 13.10 12.86
C LEU A 95 -4.80 11.81 13.08
N SER A 96 -4.02 11.79 14.16
CA SER A 96 -3.45 10.57 14.72
C SER A 96 -3.79 10.49 16.20
N PRO A 97 -3.69 9.32 16.84
CA PRO A 97 -4.00 9.16 18.26
C PRO A 97 -3.25 10.15 19.17
N ASP A 98 -2.00 10.48 18.82
CA ASP A 98 -1.13 11.28 19.66
C ASP A 98 -1.07 12.76 19.22
N LYS A 99 -1.39 13.06 17.95
CA LYS A 99 -1.16 14.38 17.34
C LYS A 99 -2.23 14.72 16.30
N THR A 100 -2.62 15.99 16.27
CA THR A 100 -3.44 16.56 15.19
C THR A 100 -2.62 17.60 14.45
N TYR A 101 -2.57 17.50 13.13
CA TYR A 101 -1.99 18.52 12.26
C TYR A 101 -3.10 19.11 11.40
N THR A 102 -3.15 20.43 11.34
CA THR A 102 -4.01 21.17 10.43
C THR A 102 -3.12 22.11 9.64
N PHE A 103 -3.12 21.97 8.32
CA PHE A 103 -2.21 22.70 7.45
C PHE A 103 -2.81 22.93 6.06
N HIS A 104 -2.24 23.89 5.36
CA HIS A 104 -2.54 24.21 3.97
C HIS A 104 -1.48 23.61 3.04
N GLU A 105 -1.78 23.50 1.74
CA GLU A 105 -0.85 22.91 0.76
C GLU A 105 0.46 23.71 0.61
N ASP A 106 0.40 25.03 0.72
CA ASP A 106 1.55 25.94 0.70
C ASP A 106 2.53 25.65 1.84
N GLN A 107 2.03 25.19 3.00
CA GLN A 107 2.82 24.80 4.17
C GLN A 107 3.52 23.45 4.02
N ILE A 108 3.27 22.71 2.94
CA ILE A 108 4.04 21.51 2.60
C ILE A 108 5.34 21.96 1.93
N SER A 109 6.48 21.71 2.57
CA SER A 109 7.80 22.02 2.01
C SER A 109 8.17 21.02 0.91
N LYS A 110 7.98 19.72 1.19
CA LYS A 110 8.35 18.62 0.28
C LYS A 110 7.49 17.40 0.54
N ILE A 111 7.21 16.62 -0.50
CA ILE A 111 6.57 15.31 -0.41
C ILE A 111 7.57 14.26 -0.89
N LYS A 112 7.96 13.31 -0.04
CA LYS A 112 8.77 12.17 -0.44
C LYS A 112 7.86 10.99 -0.72
N SER A 113 7.73 10.61 -1.99
CA SER A 113 6.96 9.45 -2.40
C SER A 113 7.86 8.23 -2.46
N ASN A 114 7.75 7.34 -1.47
CA ASN A 114 8.52 6.12 -1.40
C ASN A 114 7.78 5.02 -2.16
N LEU A 115 8.33 4.68 -3.33
CA LEU A 115 7.75 3.78 -4.31
C LEU A 115 8.55 2.48 -4.41
N SER A 116 7.90 1.41 -4.86
CA SER A 116 8.62 0.20 -5.24
C SER A 116 9.53 0.44 -6.45
N TYR A 117 10.37 -0.54 -6.80
CA TYR A 117 11.21 -0.46 -7.99
C TYR A 117 10.39 -0.30 -9.27
N THR A 118 9.36 -1.11 -9.42
CA THR A 118 8.52 -1.14 -10.63
C THR A 118 7.66 0.10 -10.73
N GLU A 119 7.06 0.58 -9.63
CA GLU A 119 6.23 1.78 -9.61
C GLU A 119 7.08 3.04 -9.88
N TYR A 120 8.29 3.12 -9.34
CA TYR A 120 9.23 4.21 -9.63
C TYR A 120 9.60 4.27 -11.12
N GLU A 121 9.86 3.11 -11.74
CA GLU A 121 10.28 3.00 -13.14
C GLU A 121 9.10 2.90 -14.13
N ASN A 122 7.86 2.98 -13.65
CA ASN A 122 6.63 2.77 -14.43
C ASN A 122 6.64 1.45 -15.24
N ARG A 123 7.14 0.38 -14.62
CA ARG A 123 7.24 -0.95 -15.20
C ARG A 123 6.06 -1.83 -14.80
N MET A 124 5.79 -2.84 -15.61
CA MET A 124 4.82 -3.88 -15.26
C MET A 124 5.21 -4.53 -13.92
N SER A 125 4.26 -4.59 -13.00
CA SER A 125 4.45 -5.16 -11.68
C SER A 125 4.17 -6.65 -11.71
N TRP A 126 5.16 -7.45 -11.30
CA TRP A 126 5.04 -8.90 -11.21
C TRP A 126 4.63 -9.34 -9.80
N PHE A 127 4.98 -8.54 -8.79
CA PHE A 127 4.64 -8.82 -7.41
C PHE A 127 3.46 -7.98 -6.95
N PHE A 128 2.66 -8.49 -6.02
CA PHE A 128 1.51 -7.74 -5.51
C PHE A 128 1.93 -6.52 -4.71
N TRP A 129 3.06 -6.58 -3.99
CA TRP A 129 3.52 -5.44 -3.20
C TRP A 129 4.12 -4.31 -4.03
N ASP A 130 4.45 -4.56 -5.29
CA ASP A 130 5.07 -3.59 -6.18
C ASP A 130 4.18 -2.36 -6.44
N TYR A 131 2.87 -2.54 -6.64
CA TYR A 131 1.98 -1.41 -6.95
C TYR A 131 1.01 -1.08 -5.81
N LEU A 132 0.85 -1.98 -4.82
CA LEU A 132 -0.12 -1.81 -3.74
C LEU A 132 0.45 -1.08 -2.54
N TYR A 133 1.77 -1.11 -2.35
CA TYR A 133 2.42 -0.63 -1.13
C TYR A 133 3.42 0.48 -1.46
N SER A 134 2.91 1.71 -1.46
CA SER A 134 3.71 2.93 -1.45
C SER A 134 3.30 3.80 -0.26
N TYR A 135 4.17 4.72 0.12
CA TYR A 135 3.84 5.67 1.18
C TYR A 135 4.47 7.03 0.90
N ASN A 136 3.81 8.08 1.37
CA ASN A 136 4.24 9.45 1.21
C ASN A 136 4.64 10.03 2.57
N GLU A 137 5.77 10.72 2.62
CA GLU A 137 6.19 11.53 3.76
C GLU A 137 5.97 13.00 3.39
N LEU A 138 5.03 13.66 4.06
CA LEU A 138 4.82 15.09 3.95
C LEU A 138 5.67 15.81 4.98
N ILE A 139 6.64 16.57 4.49
CA ILE A 139 7.50 17.41 5.31
C ILE A 139 6.92 18.81 5.27
N LEU A 140 6.40 19.27 6.41
CA LEU A 140 5.87 20.62 6.57
C LEU A 140 6.98 21.64 6.79
N VAL A 141 6.72 22.92 6.47
CA VAL A 141 7.69 24.02 6.66
C VAL A 141 8.15 24.15 8.11
N ASN A 142 7.30 23.79 9.09
CA ASN A 142 7.64 23.78 10.52
C ASN A 142 8.53 22.59 10.93
N GLY A 143 8.99 21.77 10.00
CA GLY A 143 9.82 20.60 10.25
C GLY A 143 9.06 19.33 10.64
N SER A 144 7.74 19.39 10.79
CA SER A 144 6.91 18.21 11.10
C SER A 144 6.88 17.25 9.91
N ASN A 145 6.88 15.95 10.20
CA ASN A 145 6.78 14.90 9.19
C ASN A 145 5.50 14.08 9.40
N ILE A 146 4.68 13.96 8.35
CA ILE A 146 3.43 13.19 8.36
C ILE A 146 3.55 12.06 7.35
N ILE A 147 3.32 10.83 7.80
CA ILE A 147 3.42 9.65 6.95
C ILE A 147 2.02 9.23 6.53
N ILE A 148 1.80 9.10 5.22
CA ILE A 148 0.54 8.67 4.62
C ILE A 148 0.81 7.45 3.76
N SER A 149 0.50 6.28 4.28
CA SER A 149 0.57 5.03 3.52
C SER A 149 -0.59 4.88 2.51
N SER A 150 -0.39 4.03 1.50
CA SER A 150 -1.44 3.65 0.55
C SER A 150 -2.66 3.00 1.22
N LEU A 151 -2.50 2.38 2.40
CA LEU A 151 -3.62 1.87 3.19
C LEU A 151 -4.55 3.00 3.67
N LEU A 152 -3.98 4.15 4.00
CA LEU A 152 -4.74 5.32 4.45
C LEU A 152 -5.31 6.09 3.25
N CYS A 153 -4.46 6.46 2.30
CA CYS A 153 -4.86 7.17 1.09
C CYS A 153 -3.97 6.76 -0.09
N ASP A 154 -4.55 6.03 -1.04
CA ASP A 154 -3.89 5.54 -2.25
C ASP A 154 -3.84 6.56 -3.39
N ARG A 155 -4.57 7.69 -3.24
CA ARG A 155 -4.79 8.70 -4.27
C ARG A 155 -4.48 10.11 -3.76
N LEU A 156 -3.39 10.24 -2.99
CA LEU A 156 -2.98 11.50 -2.39
C LEU A 156 -2.82 12.64 -3.41
N PHE A 157 -2.23 12.34 -4.56
CA PHE A 157 -1.95 13.32 -5.63
C PHE A 157 -3.18 13.71 -6.46
N ILE A 158 -4.36 13.14 -6.21
CA ILE A 158 -5.61 13.72 -6.72
C ILE A 158 -5.90 15.04 -6.01
N HIS A 159 -5.40 15.20 -4.78
CA HIS A 159 -5.68 16.34 -3.91
C HIS A 159 -4.51 17.29 -3.75
N LEU A 160 -3.29 16.87 -4.11
CA LEU A 160 -2.08 17.66 -3.94
C LEU A 160 -1.35 17.81 -5.27
N LYS A 161 -0.83 19.01 -5.53
CA LYS A 161 -0.03 19.31 -6.72
C LYS A 161 1.30 18.55 -6.64
N GLU A 162 1.70 17.94 -7.76
CA GLU A 162 2.91 17.12 -7.82
C GLU A 162 4.22 17.93 -7.87
N ASN A 163 4.14 19.27 -7.86
CA ASN A 163 5.29 20.16 -8.03
C ASN A 163 6.33 20.07 -6.89
N LYS A 164 5.98 19.54 -5.73
CA LYS A 164 6.88 19.37 -4.57
C LYS A 164 7.25 17.91 -4.29
N VAL A 165 7.03 17.02 -5.27
CA VAL A 165 7.20 15.57 -5.09
C VAL A 165 8.61 15.12 -5.47
N GLU A 166 9.28 14.47 -4.53
CA GLU A 166 10.49 13.69 -4.76
C GLU A 166 10.14 12.20 -4.72
N LYS A 167 10.35 11.51 -5.84
CA LYS A 167 10.19 10.06 -5.90
C LYS A 167 11.43 9.37 -5.35
N ILE A 168 11.25 8.41 -4.45
CA ILE A 168 12.31 7.63 -3.81
C ILE A 168 12.06 6.16 -4.10
N LYS A 169 13.07 5.50 -4.65
CA LYS A 169 13.03 4.08 -5.03
C LYS A 169 13.34 3.18 -3.83
N ARG A 170 12.49 2.19 -3.55
CA ARG A 170 12.64 1.21 -2.45
C ARG A 170 12.36 -0.21 -2.95
N ILE A 171 13.18 -1.19 -2.57
CA ILE A 171 12.93 -2.61 -2.90
C ILE A 171 11.66 -3.09 -2.19
N LEU A 172 11.59 -2.82 -0.88
CA LEU A 172 10.42 -3.02 -0.05
C LEU A 172 10.12 -1.67 0.60
N PRO A 173 9.01 -0.99 0.27
CA PRO A 173 8.67 0.34 0.78
C PRO A 173 8.30 0.36 2.27
N LYS A 174 9.14 -0.20 3.15
CA LYS A 174 8.90 -0.24 4.59
C LYS A 174 9.11 1.13 5.22
N ILE A 175 8.12 1.57 6.00
CA ILE A 175 8.21 2.76 6.84
C ILE A 175 9.16 2.46 8.01
N ARG A 176 10.23 3.25 8.11
CA ARG A 176 11.27 3.08 9.14
C ARG A 176 10.87 3.72 10.47
N ASN A 177 10.35 4.94 10.44
CA ASN A 177 10.00 5.72 11.63
C ASN A 177 8.49 5.92 11.65
N CYS A 178 7.77 5.18 12.51
CA CYS A 178 6.39 5.57 12.85
C CYS A 178 6.47 6.52 14.06
N ARG A 179 5.79 7.67 14.00
CA ARG A 179 5.61 8.75 15.01
C ARG A 179 6.50 9.99 14.87
#